data_AF-A0A7C1F6C8-F1
#
_entry.id   AF-A0A7C1F6C8-F1
#
_cell.length_a   1.000
_cell.length_b   1.000
_cell.length_c   1.000
_cell.angle_alpha   90.00
_cell.angle_beta   90.00
_cell.angle_gamma   90.00
#
_symmetry.space_group_name_H-M   'P 1'
#
loop_
_entity.id
_entity.type
_entity.pdbx_description
1 polymer ?
#
loop_
_entity_poly.entity_id
_entity_poly.type
_entity_poly.pdbx_seq_one_letter_code
_entity_poly.pdbx_strand_id
1 'polypeptide(L)'
;MGKKNESLKYEDVLMETFGFSEESLEANSRGELTSEQAKTLSNQAAQARAGFVVSAAAFIGAIIGSALGLQGGIALAVLIGSAVIGLFLLSMWWAYSDDARKHHVESVEGAVRLSLSDSGQGASNYKIRIGKQEFGVSKKKFLAIKNGDPYRIYYLPRSKKLLGIEWLYSDRLRERAFVEDGESAQGSKPAAELSSDGEVVSGAEKVDESISLSELLEQGGQQRSHQG
;
A
#
# COMPACT_ATOMS: atom_id res chain seq x y z
N MET A 1 34.45 -23.79 -2.48
CA MET A 1 33.87 -22.66 -1.73
C MET A 1 32.35 -22.70 -1.85
N GLY A 2 31.69 -23.45 -0.97
CA GLY A 2 30.23 -23.43 -0.89
C GLY A 2 29.82 -22.13 -0.20
N LYS A 3 29.15 -21.24 -0.93
CA LYS A 3 28.46 -20.11 -0.30
C LYS A 3 27.41 -20.74 0.62
N LYS A 4 27.56 -20.56 1.94
CA LYS A 4 26.47 -20.85 2.87
C LYS A 4 25.28 -20.05 2.37
N ASN A 5 24.24 -20.74 1.90
CA ASN A 5 22.94 -20.14 1.67
C ASN A 5 22.38 -19.82 3.06
N GLU A 6 22.87 -18.76 3.69
CA GLU A 6 22.12 -18.07 4.72
C GLU A 6 20.82 -17.67 4.04
N SER A 7 19.72 -18.30 4.47
CA SER A 7 18.39 -17.87 4.08
C SER A 7 18.29 -16.40 4.48
N LEU A 8 18.37 -15.51 3.50
CA LEU A 8 18.10 -14.09 3.72
C LEU A 8 16.78 -14.01 4.45
N LYS A 9 16.78 -13.28 5.58
CA LYS A 9 15.54 -13.08 6.30
C LYS A 9 14.60 -12.36 5.33
N TYR A 10 13.33 -12.71 5.35
CA TYR A 10 12.37 -12.14 4.40
C TYR A 10 12.30 -10.60 4.55
N GLU A 11 12.57 -10.11 5.75
CA GLU A 11 12.79 -8.72 6.11
C GLU A 11 13.89 -8.06 5.27
N ASP A 12 15.02 -8.74 5.04
CA ASP A 12 16.13 -8.22 4.21
C ASP A 12 15.68 -8.00 2.76
N VAL A 13 14.89 -8.95 2.23
CA VAL A 13 14.33 -8.85 0.87
C VAL A 13 13.36 -7.67 0.77
N LEU A 14 12.55 -7.43 1.80
CA LEU A 14 11.65 -6.28 1.84
C LEU A 14 12.42 -4.97 1.92
N MET A 15 13.42 -4.87 2.81
CA MET A 15 14.30 -3.70 2.94
C MET A 15 14.96 -3.35 1.61
N GLU A 16 15.58 -4.32 0.96
CA GLU A 16 16.24 -4.13 -0.33
C GLU A 16 15.26 -3.73 -1.44
N THR A 17 14.10 -4.40 -1.51
CA THR A 17 13.10 -4.15 -2.57
C THR A 17 12.49 -2.77 -2.46
N PHE A 18 12.22 -2.32 -1.23
CA PHE A 18 11.57 -1.04 -1.00
C PHE A 18 12.56 0.12 -0.87
N GLY A 19 13.83 -0.17 -0.59
CA GLY A 19 14.91 0.80 -0.46
C GLY A 19 14.91 1.51 0.90
N PHE A 20 14.55 0.82 1.98
CA PHE A 20 14.63 1.35 3.34
C PHE A 20 15.73 0.65 4.15
N SER A 21 16.38 1.41 5.03
CA SER A 21 17.36 0.93 6.00
C SER A 21 16.67 0.51 7.31
N GLU A 22 17.35 -0.31 8.11
CA GLU A 22 16.91 -0.63 9.48
C GLU A 22 16.69 0.63 10.33
N GLU A 23 17.61 1.59 10.28
CA GLU A 23 17.49 2.89 10.95
C GLU A 23 16.18 3.61 10.59
N SER A 24 15.78 3.55 9.31
CA SER A 24 14.53 4.17 8.87
C SER A 24 13.29 3.42 9.34
N LEU A 25 13.33 2.09 9.46
CA LEU A 25 12.24 1.33 10.07
C LEU A 25 12.10 1.67 11.56
N GLU A 26 13.22 1.77 12.29
CA GLU A 26 13.21 2.15 13.69
C GLU A 26 12.66 3.57 13.91
N ALA A 27 13.04 4.53 13.06
CA ALA A 27 12.48 5.88 13.11
C ALA A 27 10.97 5.86 12.81
N ASN A 28 10.57 5.15 11.75
CA ASN A 28 9.17 5.05 11.36
C ASN A 28 8.30 4.38 12.44
N SER A 29 8.83 3.39 13.16
CA SER A 29 8.11 2.70 14.25
C SER A 29 7.84 3.62 15.44
N ARG A 30 8.67 4.65 15.63
CA ARG A 30 8.44 5.75 16.59
C ARG A 30 7.53 6.86 16.05
N GLY A 31 7.06 6.76 14.81
CA GLY A 31 6.25 7.80 14.16
C GLY A 31 7.06 8.98 13.63
N GLU A 32 8.37 8.83 13.47
CA GLU A 32 9.33 9.87 13.09
C GLU A 32 9.90 9.63 11.68
N LEU A 33 10.29 10.72 11.01
CA LEU A 33 11.06 10.65 9.76
C LEU A 33 12.55 10.70 10.04
N THR A 34 13.34 9.94 9.26
CA THR A 34 14.78 10.17 9.22
C THR A 34 15.10 11.52 8.54
N SER A 35 16.28 12.06 8.83
CA SER A 35 16.76 13.29 8.18
C SER A 35 16.85 13.15 6.65
N GLU A 36 17.23 11.97 6.16
CA GLU A 36 17.28 11.65 4.73
C GLU A 36 15.90 11.62 4.07
N GLN A 37 14.91 11.00 4.73
CA GLN A 37 13.52 10.98 4.27
C GLN A 37 12.94 12.40 4.25
N ALA A 38 13.15 13.18 5.30
CA ALA A 38 12.70 14.56 5.37
C ALA A 38 13.30 15.42 4.25
N LYS A 39 14.61 15.30 3.99
CA LYS A 39 15.30 15.97 2.88
C LYS A 39 14.76 15.55 1.52
N THR A 40 14.48 14.25 1.35
CA THR A 40 13.89 13.74 0.11
C THR A 40 12.49 14.32 -0.11
N LEU A 41 11.68 14.44 0.94
CA LEU A 41 10.35 15.05 0.86
C LEU A 41 10.41 16.55 0.54
N SER A 42 11.34 17.30 1.15
CA SER A 42 11.51 18.71 0.82
C SER A 42 11.93 18.91 -0.64
N ASN A 43 12.80 18.03 -1.16
CA ASN A 43 13.21 18.06 -2.57
C ASN A 43 12.03 17.74 -3.50
N GLN A 44 11.19 16.76 -3.15
CA GLN A 44 9.98 16.43 -3.92
C GLN A 44 8.95 17.58 -3.91
N ALA A 45 8.75 18.22 -2.76
CA ALA A 45 7.90 19.40 -2.65
C ALA A 45 8.44 20.57 -3.49
N ALA A 46 9.75 20.80 -3.48
CA ALA A 46 10.39 21.83 -4.29
C ALA A 46 10.28 21.55 -5.79
N GLN A 47 10.45 20.30 -6.23
CA GLN A 47 10.27 19.89 -7.63
C GLN A 47 8.81 20.06 -8.09
N ALA A 48 7.84 19.64 -7.29
CA ALA A 48 6.42 19.83 -7.60
C ALA A 48 6.07 21.33 -7.71
N ARG A 49 6.60 22.16 -6.80
CA ARG A 49 6.46 23.62 -6.86
C ARG A 49 7.08 24.20 -8.13
N ALA A 50 8.29 23.80 -8.49
CA ALA A 50 8.96 24.29 -9.69
C ALA A 50 8.16 23.94 -10.95
N GLY A 51 7.68 22.69 -11.06
CA GLY A 51 6.82 22.27 -12.16
C GLY A 51 5.51 23.05 -12.22
N PHE A 52 4.88 23.31 -11.06
CA PHE A 52 3.68 24.16 -10.99
C PHE A 52 3.95 25.57 -11.51
N VAL A 53 5.07 26.19 -11.13
CA VAL A 53 5.45 27.54 -11.61
C VAL A 53 5.63 27.56 -13.13
N VAL A 54 6.33 26.56 -13.69
CA VAL A 54 6.51 26.43 -15.15
C VAL A 54 5.16 26.26 -15.86
N SER A 55 4.30 25.40 -15.33
CA SER A 55 2.96 25.16 -15.85
C SER A 55 2.08 26.42 -15.80
N ALA A 56 2.12 27.19 -14.71
CA ALA A 56 1.42 28.46 -14.59
C ALA A 56 1.95 29.51 -15.58
N ALA A 57 3.26 29.57 -15.80
CA ALA A 57 3.85 30.45 -16.80
C ALA A 57 3.41 30.10 -18.23
N ALA A 58 3.36 28.81 -18.58
CA ALA A 58 2.84 28.35 -19.86
C ALA A 58 1.36 28.70 -20.04
N PHE A 59 0.55 28.55 -18.99
CA PHE A 59 -0.86 28.93 -18.98
C PHE A 59 -1.04 30.42 -19.26
N ILE A 60 -0.34 31.29 -18.51
CA ILE A 60 -0.38 32.75 -18.71
C ILE A 60 0.07 33.13 -20.11
N GLY A 61 1.16 32.53 -20.60
CA GLY A 61 1.67 32.77 -21.95
C GLY A 61 0.64 32.43 -23.03
N ALA A 62 -0.10 31.33 -22.85
CA ALA A 62 -1.14 30.93 -23.79
C ALA A 62 -2.37 31.87 -23.75
N ILE A 63 -2.72 32.44 -22.58
CA ILE A 63 -3.75 33.49 -22.48
C ILE A 63 -3.32 34.73 -23.27
N ILE A 64 -2.09 35.21 -23.03
CA ILE A 64 -1.56 36.40 -23.71
C ILE A 64 -1.48 36.17 -25.21
N GLY A 65 -0.94 35.02 -25.66
CA GLY A 65 -0.86 34.68 -27.07
C GLY A 65 -2.23 34.64 -27.75
N SER A 66 -3.24 34.08 -27.06
CA SER A 66 -4.62 34.06 -27.55
C SER A 66 -5.20 35.47 -27.69
N ALA A 67 -4.93 36.37 -26.73
CA ALA A 67 -5.36 37.76 -26.77
C ALA A 67 -4.68 38.57 -27.89
N LEU A 68 -3.46 38.19 -28.29
CA LEU A 68 -2.73 38.78 -29.41
C LEU A 68 -3.14 38.23 -30.79
N GLY A 69 -4.18 37.40 -30.84
CA GLY A 69 -4.68 36.85 -32.10
C GLY A 69 -3.92 35.64 -32.63
N LEU A 70 -3.06 35.00 -31.81
CA LEU A 70 -2.53 33.67 -32.10
C LEU A 70 -3.62 32.62 -31.86
N GLN A 71 -4.72 32.73 -32.61
CA GLN A 71 -5.88 31.86 -32.47
C GLN A 71 -5.66 30.55 -33.24
N GLY A 72 -5.76 29.43 -32.54
CA GLY A 72 -5.66 28.11 -33.12
C GLY A 72 -5.86 27.03 -32.06
N GLY A 73 -6.17 25.80 -32.49
CA GLY A 73 -6.39 24.66 -31.59
C GLY A 73 -5.21 24.39 -30.65
N ILE A 74 -3.99 24.78 -31.04
CA ILE A 74 -2.78 24.63 -30.23
C ILE A 74 -2.84 25.49 -28.95
N ALA A 75 -3.24 26.77 -29.05
CA ALA A 75 -3.30 27.65 -27.87
C ALA A 75 -4.31 27.14 -26.84
N LEU A 76 -5.47 26.67 -27.31
CA LEU A 76 -6.48 26.05 -26.46
C LEU A 76 -5.98 24.75 -25.81
N ALA A 77 -5.31 23.88 -26.57
CA ALA A 77 -4.73 22.65 -26.04
C ALA A 77 -3.66 22.93 -24.96
N VAL A 78 -2.80 23.94 -25.18
CA VAL A 78 -1.80 24.37 -24.18
C VAL A 78 -2.47 24.92 -22.93
N LEU A 79 -3.53 25.73 -23.06
CA LEU A 79 -4.29 26.24 -21.91
C LEU A 79 -4.86 25.10 -21.06
N ILE A 80 -5.58 24.17 -21.69
CA ILE A 80 -6.21 23.05 -20.98
C ILE A 80 -5.13 22.14 -20.37
N GLY A 81 -4.13 21.75 -21.16
CA GLY A 81 -3.06 20.87 -20.71
C GLY A 81 -2.27 21.46 -19.55
N SER A 82 -1.86 22.72 -19.65
CA SER A 82 -1.15 23.40 -18.57
C SER A 82 -2.01 23.59 -17.32
N ALA A 83 -3.31 23.89 -17.45
CA ALA A 83 -4.20 23.98 -16.29
C ALA A 83 -4.33 22.64 -15.54
N VAL A 84 -4.53 21.54 -16.26
CA VAL A 84 -4.65 20.19 -15.67
C VAL A 84 -3.35 19.77 -14.99
N ILE A 85 -2.21 19.93 -15.67
CA ILE A 85 -0.89 19.61 -15.12
C ILE A 85 -0.61 20.51 -13.91
N GLY A 86 -0.91 21.80 -13.98
CA GLY A 86 -0.70 22.75 -12.90
C GLY A 86 -1.50 22.39 -11.66
N LEU A 87 -2.79 22.07 -11.80
CA LEU A 87 -3.63 21.66 -10.68
C LEU A 87 -3.12 20.36 -10.03
N PHE A 88 -2.69 19.40 -10.85
CA PHE A 88 -2.11 18.15 -10.36
C PHE A 88 -0.82 18.40 -9.56
N LEU A 89 0.10 19.22 -10.08
CA LEU A 89 1.37 19.56 -9.41
C LEU A 89 1.16 20.39 -8.15
N LEU A 90 0.17 21.28 -8.14
CA LEU A 90 -0.22 22.04 -6.96
C LEU A 90 -0.72 21.11 -5.83
N SER A 91 -1.57 20.14 -6.17
CA SER A 91 -2.06 19.13 -5.23
C SER A 91 -0.91 18.31 -4.64
N MET A 92 0.01 17.83 -5.48
CA MET A 92 1.22 17.14 -5.02
C MET A 92 2.09 18.02 -4.12
N TRP A 93 2.36 19.26 -4.52
CA TRP A 93 3.16 20.20 -3.73
C TRP A 93 2.54 20.43 -2.36
N TRP A 94 1.22 20.60 -2.28
CA TRP A 94 0.52 20.78 -1.01
C TRP A 94 0.63 19.55 -0.11
N ALA A 95 0.40 18.34 -0.66
CA ALA A 95 0.51 17.10 0.09
C ALA A 95 1.94 16.90 0.66
N TYR A 96 2.97 17.00 -0.17
CA TYR A 96 4.36 16.83 0.29
C TYR A 96 4.81 17.93 1.24
N SER A 97 4.34 19.17 1.06
CA SER A 97 4.67 20.26 1.98
C SER A 97 4.03 20.04 3.35
N ASP A 98 2.79 19.53 3.41
CA ASP A 98 2.14 19.24 4.68
C ASP A 98 2.86 18.12 5.43
N ASP A 99 3.19 17.04 4.73
CA ASP A 99 3.94 15.91 5.29
C ASP A 99 5.34 16.33 5.76
N ALA A 100 6.06 17.12 4.95
CA ALA A 100 7.39 17.61 5.29
C ALA A 100 7.39 18.55 6.51
N ARG A 101 6.34 19.35 6.72
CA ARG A 101 6.24 20.23 7.89
C ARG A 101 5.87 19.48 9.17
N LYS A 102 5.01 18.46 9.07
CA LYS A 102 4.50 17.74 10.24
C LYS A 102 5.49 16.73 10.79
N HIS A 103 6.42 16.24 9.97
CA HIS A 103 7.41 15.22 10.36
C HIS A 103 6.78 13.99 11.03
N HIS A 104 5.56 13.65 10.63
CA HIS A 104 4.77 12.61 11.28
C HIS A 104 4.58 11.42 10.34
N VAL A 105 4.88 10.24 10.85
CA VAL A 105 4.66 8.95 10.20
C VAL A 105 3.46 8.26 10.85
N GLU A 106 2.52 7.81 10.04
CA GLU A 106 1.44 6.93 10.46
C GLU A 106 1.79 5.48 10.13
N SER A 107 1.22 4.55 10.90
CA SER A 107 1.31 3.12 10.63
C SER A 107 -0.08 2.50 10.51
N VAL A 108 -0.17 1.43 9.73
CA VAL A 108 -1.37 0.60 9.62
C VAL A 108 -0.97 -0.87 9.59
N GLU A 109 -1.71 -1.69 10.33
CA GLU A 109 -1.47 -3.12 10.45
C GLU A 109 -2.66 -3.94 9.93
N GLY A 110 -2.38 -5.15 9.45
CA GLY A 110 -3.39 -6.09 9.00
C GLY A 110 -2.97 -6.92 7.80
N ALA A 111 -3.88 -7.78 7.35
CA ALA A 111 -3.68 -8.60 6.18
C ALA A 111 -3.64 -7.74 4.91
N VAL A 112 -2.59 -7.90 4.11
CA VAL A 112 -2.46 -7.17 2.84
C VAL A 112 -3.27 -7.86 1.75
N ARG A 113 -4.02 -7.06 1.00
CA ARG A 113 -4.67 -7.46 -0.24
C ARG A 113 -3.95 -6.82 -1.43
N LEU A 114 -3.52 -7.65 -2.35
CA LEU A 114 -2.90 -7.22 -3.60
C LEU A 114 -3.98 -7.02 -4.66
N SER A 115 -3.93 -5.91 -5.39
CA SER A 115 -4.83 -5.61 -6.50
C SER A 115 -4.03 -5.18 -7.73
N LEU A 116 -4.41 -5.75 -8.87
CA LEU A 116 -3.90 -5.41 -10.19
C LEU A 116 -5.05 -4.83 -11.01
N SER A 117 -4.85 -3.66 -11.58
CA SER A 117 -5.82 -3.08 -12.53
C SER A 117 -5.12 -2.70 -13.82
N ASP A 118 -5.60 -3.19 -14.94
CA ASP A 118 -5.10 -2.84 -16.26
C ASP A 118 -5.72 -1.52 -16.71
N SER A 119 -4.88 -0.56 -17.11
CA SER A 119 -5.34 0.75 -17.57
C SER A 119 -5.70 0.80 -19.06
N GLY A 120 -5.80 -0.34 -19.75
CA GLY A 120 -6.09 -0.45 -21.17
C GLY A 120 -4.95 0.00 -22.11
N GLN A 121 -4.04 0.87 -21.65
CA GLN A 121 -2.88 1.37 -22.42
C GLN A 121 -1.60 0.56 -22.21
N GLY A 122 -1.71 -0.72 -21.85
CA GLY A 122 -0.56 -1.61 -21.60
C GLY A 122 0.20 -1.32 -20.29
N ALA A 123 -0.25 -0.34 -19.49
CA ALA A 123 0.26 -0.11 -18.14
C ALA A 123 -0.65 -0.77 -17.11
N SER A 124 -0.09 -1.65 -16.29
CA SER A 124 -0.80 -2.20 -15.13
C SER A 124 -0.48 -1.37 -13.88
N ASN A 125 -1.52 -1.00 -13.14
CA ASN A 125 -1.38 -0.35 -11.84
C ASN A 125 -1.36 -1.43 -10.75
N TYR A 126 -0.29 -1.44 -9.97
CA TYR A 126 -0.09 -2.37 -8.86
C TYR A 126 -0.43 -1.66 -7.55
N LYS A 127 -1.37 -2.22 -6.81
CA LYS A 127 -1.86 -1.62 -5.57
C LYS A 127 -1.77 -2.62 -4.42
N ILE A 128 -1.36 -2.13 -3.27
CA ILE A 128 -1.41 -2.86 -2.00
C ILE A 128 -2.48 -2.20 -1.13
N ARG A 129 -3.34 -3.00 -0.50
CA ARG A 129 -4.41 -2.52 0.37
C ARG A 129 -4.34 -3.19 1.73
N ILE A 130 -4.48 -2.40 2.78
CA ILE A 130 -4.50 -2.86 4.17
C ILE A 130 -5.57 -2.07 4.93
N GLY A 131 -6.61 -2.77 5.37
CA GLY A 131 -7.84 -2.12 5.86
C GLY A 131 -8.43 -1.12 4.85
N LYS A 132 -8.46 0.16 5.24
CA LYS A 132 -8.98 1.28 4.43
C LYS A 132 -7.89 2.03 3.65
N GLN A 133 -6.61 1.72 3.86
CA GLN A 133 -5.51 2.39 3.17
C GLN A 133 -5.16 1.62 1.89
N GLU A 134 -4.88 2.37 0.83
CA GLU A 134 -4.43 1.84 -0.46
C GLU A 134 -3.18 2.59 -0.90
N PHE A 135 -2.19 1.85 -1.41
CA PHE A 135 -0.92 2.40 -1.83
C PHE A 135 -0.55 1.89 -3.22
N GLY A 136 -0.18 2.80 -4.12
CA GLY A 136 0.40 2.46 -5.41
C GLY A 136 1.86 2.04 -5.24
N VAL A 137 2.24 0.92 -5.85
CA VAL A 137 3.60 0.37 -5.79
C VAL A 137 4.10 0.00 -7.18
N SER A 138 5.42 -0.18 -7.33
CA SER A 138 5.98 -0.74 -8.56
C SER A 138 5.74 -2.26 -8.62
N LYS A 139 5.80 -2.85 -9.82
CA LYS A 139 5.71 -4.30 -10.02
C LYS A 139 6.68 -5.08 -9.12
N LYS A 140 7.93 -4.62 -9.01
CA LYS A 140 8.95 -5.26 -8.15
C LYS A 140 8.51 -5.31 -6.68
N LYS A 141 8.03 -4.18 -6.15
CA LYS A 141 7.53 -4.07 -4.77
C LYS A 141 6.27 -4.90 -4.53
N PHE A 142 5.37 -4.93 -5.51
CA PHE A 142 4.15 -5.73 -5.47
C PHE A 142 4.45 -7.23 -5.37
N LEU A 143 5.37 -7.73 -6.20
CA LEU A 143 5.74 -9.15 -6.22
C LEU A 143 6.53 -9.61 -4.98
N ALA A 144 7.13 -8.67 -4.25
CA ALA A 144 7.84 -8.99 -3.01
C ALA A 144 6.88 -9.26 -1.85
N ILE A 145 5.63 -8.79 -1.89
CA ILE A 145 4.64 -8.94 -0.82
C ILE A 145 3.83 -10.24 -1.01
N LYS A 146 3.56 -10.95 0.08
CA LYS A 146 2.68 -12.12 0.11
C LYS A 146 1.24 -11.68 0.35
N ASN A 147 0.34 -12.04 -0.56
CA ASN A 147 -1.08 -11.70 -0.43
C ASN A 147 -1.73 -12.46 0.74
N GLY A 148 -2.51 -11.77 1.56
CA GLY A 148 -3.20 -12.33 2.73
C GLY A 148 -2.39 -12.31 4.02
N ASP A 149 -1.07 -12.18 3.92
CA ASP A 149 -0.18 -12.15 5.08
C ASP A 149 -0.31 -10.83 5.86
N PRO A 150 -0.08 -10.85 7.19
CA PRO A 150 -0.13 -9.67 8.02
C PRO A 150 1.15 -8.84 7.88
N TYR A 151 0.98 -7.54 7.62
CA TYR A 151 2.08 -6.58 7.58
C TYR A 151 1.77 -5.36 8.45
N ARG A 152 2.83 -4.64 8.82
CA ARG A 152 2.77 -3.25 9.28
C ARG A 152 3.35 -2.37 8.18
N ILE A 153 2.60 -1.35 7.77
CA ILE A 153 3.02 -0.40 6.75
C ILE A 153 3.15 0.99 7.38
N TYR A 154 4.30 1.62 7.16
CA TYR A 154 4.57 3.00 7.55
C TYR A 154 4.40 3.94 6.36
N TYR A 155 3.66 5.03 6.54
CA TYR A 155 3.33 5.94 5.46
C TYR A 155 3.14 7.39 5.90
N LEU A 156 3.17 8.29 4.92
CA LEU A 156 2.87 9.71 5.11
C LEU A 156 1.37 9.99 4.97
N PRO A 157 0.71 10.67 5.92
CA PRO A 157 -0.75 10.76 5.97
C PRO A 157 -1.39 11.45 4.76
N ARG A 158 -0.78 12.52 4.22
CA ARG A 158 -1.37 13.29 3.11
C ARG A 158 -0.99 12.75 1.75
N SER A 159 0.30 12.58 1.49
CA SER A 159 0.78 12.06 0.20
C SER A 159 0.54 10.57 0.00
N LYS A 160 0.20 9.84 1.08
CA LYS A 160 0.08 8.37 1.10
C LYS A 160 1.34 7.68 0.57
N LYS A 161 2.50 8.33 0.75
CA LYS A 161 3.78 7.77 0.36
C LYS A 161 4.21 6.69 1.36
N LEU A 162 4.55 5.52 0.85
CA LEU A 162 5.14 4.43 1.65
C LEU A 162 6.55 4.79 2.11
N LEU A 163 6.82 4.59 3.40
CA LEU A 163 8.12 4.81 4.03
C LEU A 163 8.79 3.51 4.48
N GLY A 164 8.00 2.50 4.83
CA GLY A 164 8.51 1.20 5.27
C GLY A 164 7.42 0.13 5.29
N ILE A 165 7.84 -1.14 5.31
CA ILE A 165 6.94 -2.29 5.50
C ILE A 165 7.64 -3.37 6.32
N GLU A 166 6.92 -3.95 7.27
CA GLU A 166 7.40 -5.06 8.12
C GLU A 166 6.41 -6.24 8.04
N TRP A 167 6.93 -7.46 8.00
CA TRP A 167 6.11 -8.67 7.97
C TRP A 167 5.86 -9.17 9.41
N LEU A 168 4.61 -9.23 9.85
CA LEU A 168 4.26 -9.52 11.25
C LEU A 168 4.22 -11.03 11.57
N TYR A 169 4.46 -11.89 10.59
CA TYR A 169 4.42 -13.34 10.81
C TYR A 169 5.64 -13.83 11.60
N SER A 170 6.81 -13.18 11.44
CA SER A 170 8.02 -13.53 12.18
C SER A 170 7.86 -13.28 13.68
N ASP A 171 7.15 -12.23 14.08
CA ASP A 171 6.89 -11.93 15.50
C ASP A 171 6.00 -13.00 16.17
N ARG A 172 4.93 -13.44 15.49
CA ARG A 172 4.03 -14.47 16.04
C ARG A 172 4.67 -15.85 16.13
N LEU A 173 5.56 -16.19 15.20
CA LEU A 173 6.35 -17.41 15.31
C LEU A 173 7.38 -17.33 16.43
N ARG A 174 8.01 -16.17 16.64
CA ARG A 174 8.90 -15.94 17.78
C ARG A 174 8.15 -16.09 19.10
N GLU A 175 6.99 -15.44 19.24
CA GLU A 175 6.19 -15.51 20.45
C GLU A 175 5.78 -16.96 20.80
N ARG A 176 5.38 -17.76 19.80
CA ARG A 176 5.09 -19.19 20.02
C ARG A 176 6.34 -20.02 20.37
N ALA A 177 7.46 -19.80 19.71
CA ALA A 177 8.71 -20.51 20.01
C ALA A 177 9.20 -20.23 21.44
N PHE A 178 9.03 -19.00 21.95
CA PHE A 178 9.38 -18.66 23.33
C PHE A 178 8.46 -19.29 24.38
N VAL A 179 7.19 -19.56 24.05
CA VAL A 179 6.26 -20.25 24.96
C VAL A 179 6.58 -21.74 25.05
N GLU A 180 6.88 -22.40 23.93
CA GLU A 180 7.16 -23.85 23.91
C GLU A 180 8.47 -24.23 24.63
N ASP A 181 9.50 -23.38 24.57
CA ASP A 181 10.77 -23.61 25.29
C ASP A 181 10.71 -23.28 26.79
N GLY A 182 9.73 -22.46 27.22
CA GLY A 182 9.55 -22.03 28.62
C GLY A 182 8.63 -22.93 29.45
N GLU A 183 7.70 -23.66 28.84
CA GLU A 183 6.68 -24.47 29.55
C GLU A 183 7.15 -25.89 29.90
N SER A 184 8.36 -26.28 29.48
CA SER A 184 8.93 -27.62 29.75
C SER A 184 9.45 -27.82 31.19
N ALA A 185 9.40 -26.82 32.08
CA ALA A 185 10.03 -26.88 33.40
C ALA A 185 9.07 -26.87 34.61
N GLN A 186 7.75 -26.77 34.45
CA GLN A 186 6.82 -26.78 35.59
C GLN A 186 5.65 -27.75 35.42
N GLY A 187 5.84 -28.94 35.97
CA GLY A 187 4.78 -29.59 36.75
C GLY A 187 3.83 -30.48 35.96
N SER A 188 4.27 -31.71 35.74
CA SER A 188 3.42 -32.88 35.84
C SER A 188 2.66 -32.85 37.18
N LYS A 189 1.44 -32.29 37.17
CA LYS A 189 0.46 -32.43 38.25
C LYS A 189 -0.53 -33.53 37.84
N PRO A 190 -0.76 -34.55 38.68
CA PRO A 190 -1.41 -35.80 38.28
C PRO A 190 -2.93 -35.66 38.16
N ALA A 191 -3.47 -36.58 37.37
CA ALA A 191 -4.89 -36.81 37.12
C ALA A 191 -5.73 -37.04 38.38
N ALA A 192 -6.88 -36.37 38.45
CA ALA A 192 -8.08 -36.57 39.29
C ALA A 192 -8.90 -35.26 39.17
N GLU A 193 -10.21 -35.13 38.91
CA GLU A 193 -11.44 -35.93 38.92
C GLU A 193 -12.40 -35.24 37.90
N LEU A 194 -13.07 -35.92 36.97
CA LEU A 194 -14.42 -36.49 37.10
C LEU A 194 -15.46 -35.61 37.82
N SER A 195 -16.25 -34.86 37.05
CA SER A 195 -17.66 -34.49 37.30
C SER A 195 -18.22 -34.00 35.95
N SER A 196 -18.87 -34.86 35.16
CA SER A 196 -20.32 -35.08 35.07
C SER A 196 -21.22 -33.87 35.37
N ASP A 197 -22.23 -33.72 34.50
CA ASP A 197 -23.37 -32.80 34.51
C ASP A 197 -23.05 -31.47 33.78
N GLY A 198 -23.57 -31.14 32.60
CA GLY A 198 -24.76 -31.58 31.88
C GLY A 198 -25.65 -30.35 31.67
N GLU A 199 -25.74 -29.81 30.45
CA GLU A 199 -27.01 -29.28 29.93
C GLU A 199 -26.91 -29.05 28.42
N VAL A 200 -27.88 -29.63 27.71
CA VAL A 200 -28.05 -29.61 26.27
C VAL A 200 -29.03 -28.49 25.95
N VAL A 201 -28.62 -27.48 25.19
CA VAL A 201 -29.56 -26.62 24.46
C VAL A 201 -29.24 -26.67 22.98
N SER A 202 -30.08 -27.46 22.31
CA SER A 202 -30.25 -27.60 20.87
C SER A 202 -30.89 -26.33 20.29
N GLY A 203 -30.31 -25.79 19.22
CA GLY A 203 -30.83 -24.63 18.51
C GLY A 203 -30.07 -24.35 17.21
N ALA A 204 -29.93 -25.36 16.36
CA ALA A 204 -29.33 -25.23 15.03
C ALA A 204 -30.41 -24.83 14.01
N GLU A 205 -30.48 -23.55 13.68
CA GLU A 205 -31.19 -23.06 12.49
C GLU A 205 -30.28 -23.22 11.28
N LYS A 206 -30.66 -24.15 10.40
CA LYS A 206 -29.95 -24.51 9.17
C LYS A 206 -30.32 -23.47 8.11
N VAL A 207 -29.46 -22.48 7.88
CA VAL A 207 -29.54 -21.61 6.71
C VAL A 207 -28.77 -22.29 5.58
N ASP A 208 -29.53 -22.77 4.62
CA ASP A 208 -29.06 -23.43 3.40
C ASP A 208 -28.73 -22.33 2.37
N GLU A 209 -27.47 -21.90 2.31
CA GLU A 209 -26.95 -21.01 1.27
C GLU A 209 -25.81 -21.70 0.51
N SER A 210 -26.13 -22.80 -0.18
CA SER A 210 -25.29 -23.33 -1.24
C SER A 210 -25.76 -22.79 -2.60
N ILE A 211 -25.50 -21.52 -2.88
CA ILE A 211 -25.52 -21.03 -4.27
C ILE A 211 -24.24 -21.52 -4.91
N SER A 212 -24.36 -22.51 -5.79
CA SER A 212 -23.23 -23.12 -6.48
C SER A 212 -22.57 -22.11 -7.43
N LEU A 213 -21.27 -21.86 -7.26
CA LEU A 213 -20.45 -21.02 -8.14
C LEU A 213 -20.48 -21.45 -9.62
N SER A 214 -20.94 -22.67 -9.91
CA SER A 214 -21.16 -23.15 -11.28
C SER A 214 -22.32 -22.45 -12.00
N GLU A 215 -23.39 -22.04 -11.30
CA GLU A 215 -24.53 -21.35 -11.95
C GLU A 215 -24.22 -19.90 -12.33
N LEU A 216 -23.31 -19.23 -11.60
CA LEU A 216 -22.88 -17.86 -11.92
C LEU A 216 -21.99 -17.77 -13.16
N LEU A 217 -21.36 -18.87 -13.59
CA LEU A 217 -20.50 -18.89 -14.77
C LEU A 217 -21.25 -19.25 -16.06
N GLU A 218 -22.44 -19.85 -15.99
CA GLU A 218 -23.24 -20.15 -17.19
C GLU A 218 -24.05 -18.94 -17.70
N GLN A 219 -24.49 -18.02 -16.83
CA GLN A 219 -25.26 -16.84 -17.28
C GLN A 219 -24.42 -15.76 -17.98
N GLY A 220 -23.08 -15.77 -17.85
CA GLY A 220 -22.20 -14.80 -18.51
C GLY A 220 -21.86 -15.10 -19.98
N GLY A 221 -22.12 -16.32 -20.46
CA GLY A 221 -21.70 -16.79 -21.78
C GLY A 221 -22.63 -16.41 -22.94
N GLN A 222 -23.91 -16.16 -22.68
CA GLN A 222 -24.91 -15.97 -23.74
C GLN A 222 -25.03 -14.54 -24.29
N GLN A 223 -24.41 -13.52 -23.67
CA GLN A 223 -24.56 -12.13 -24.14
C GLN A 223 -23.52 -11.67 -25.18
N ARG A 224 -22.56 -12.52 -25.59
CA ARG A 224 -21.51 -12.12 -26.55
C ARG A 224 -21.74 -12.55 -28.01
N SER A 225 -22.82 -13.23 -28.36
CA SER A 225 -23.04 -13.73 -29.73
C SER A 225 -23.89 -12.84 -30.65
N HIS A 226 -24.30 -11.64 -30.22
CA HIS A 226 -25.19 -10.76 -31.01
C HIS A 226 -24.63 -9.39 -31.41
N GLN A 227 -23.31 -9.21 -31.42
CA GLN A 227 -22.69 -8.07 -32.11
C GLN A 227 -21.63 -8.58 -33.08
N GLY A 228 -22.10 -9.00 -34.26
CA GLY A 228 -21.36 -9.03 -35.52
C GLY A 228 -21.84 -7.90 -36.42
#